data_AF-A0A1A0MHB8-F1
#
_entry.id   AF-A0A1A0MHB8-F1
#
_cell.length_a   1.000
_cell.length_b   1.000
_cell.length_c   1.000
_cell.angle_alpha   90.00
_cell.angle_beta   90.00
_cell.angle_gamma   90.00
#
_symmetry.space_group_name_H-M   'P 1'
#
loop_
_entity.id
_entity.type
_entity.pdbx_description
1 polymer ?
#
loop_
_entity_poly.entity_id
_entity_poly.type
_entity_poly.pdbx_seq_one_letter_code
_entity_poly.pdbx_strand_id
1 'polypeptide(L)'
;MLTPLAILGTVLDRLGRYKPAATICGFADTPFTRSTSPEMHDLIAHLRHVLGDRTYESLARQGETMTPGATAAYACDQIDQARAELNAVLK
;
A
#
# COMPACT_ATOMS: atom_id res chain seq x y z
N MET A 1 11.69 10.70 -2.12
CA MET A 1 11.06 9.97 -3.24
C MET A 1 10.23 8.85 -2.65
N LEU A 2 8.91 8.84 -2.86
CA LEU A 2 7.98 7.85 -2.30
C LEU A 2 7.52 6.79 -3.32
N THR A 3 8.04 6.87 -4.55
CA THR A 3 7.76 5.95 -5.65
C THR A 3 7.93 4.47 -5.30
N PRO A 4 8.97 4.03 -4.55
CA PRO A 4 9.08 2.63 -4.15
C PRO A 4 7.90 2.14 -3.28
N LEU A 5 7.33 3.01 -2.44
CA LEU A 5 6.18 2.68 -1.62
C LEU A 5 4.90 2.62 -2.44
N ALA A 6 4.73 3.49 -3.45
CA ALA A 6 3.62 3.38 -4.38
C ALA A 6 3.65 2.04 -5.16
N ILE A 7 4.83 1.65 -5.65
CA ILE A 7 5.03 0.35 -6.32
C ILE A 7 4.71 -0.80 -5.36
N LEU A 8 5.18 -0.73 -4.11
CA LEU A 8 4.86 -1.74 -3.10
C LEU A 8 3.35 -1.83 -2.84
N GLY A 9 2.65 -0.69 -2.77
CA GLY A 9 1.19 -0.65 -2.67
C GLY A 9 0.50 -1.41 -3.81
N THR A 10 0.95 -1.19 -5.06
CA THR A 10 0.45 -1.93 -6.24
C THR A 10 0.73 -3.43 -6.14
N VAL A 11 1.92 -3.84 -5.67
CA VAL A 11 2.25 -5.26 -5.50
C VAL A 11 1.37 -5.91 -4.45
N LEU A 12 1.16 -5.25 -3.30
CA LEU A 12 0.31 -5.76 -2.23
C LEU A 12 -1.15 -5.90 -2.67
N ASP A 13 -1.66 -4.95 -3.45
CA ASP A 13 -3.00 -5.02 -4.04
C ASP A 13 -3.16 -6.24 -4.95
N ARG A 14 -2.20 -6.48 -5.85
CA ARG A 14 -2.19 -7.66 -6.73
C ARG A 14 -2.09 -8.99 -5.97
N LEU A 15 -1.49 -8.99 -4.79
CA LEU A 15 -1.42 -10.14 -3.89
C LEU A 15 -2.70 -10.31 -3.03
N GLY A 16 -3.71 -9.46 -3.20
CA GLY A 16 -4.94 -9.49 -2.40
C GLY A 16 -4.78 -8.89 -0.99
N ARG A 17 -3.63 -8.30 -0.68
CA ARG A 17 -3.30 -7.69 0.62
C ARG A 17 -3.80 -6.23 0.64
N TYR A 18 -5.10 -6.05 0.45
CA TYR A 18 -5.74 -4.75 0.22
C TYR A 18 -5.59 -3.77 1.39
N LYS A 19 -5.68 -4.24 2.64
CA LYS A 19 -5.52 -3.35 3.81
C LYS A 19 -4.09 -2.77 3.89
N PRO A 20 -3.03 -3.59 3.84
CA PRO A 20 -1.65 -3.09 3.70
C PRO A 20 -1.44 -2.15 2.52
N ALA A 21 -2.01 -2.48 1.36
CA ALA A 21 -1.91 -1.64 0.17
C ALA A 21 -2.51 -0.25 0.40
N ALA A 22 -3.70 -0.16 1.02
CA ALA A 22 -4.34 1.11 1.35
C ALA A 22 -3.55 1.94 2.37
N THR A 23 -2.98 1.31 3.40
CA THR A 23 -2.14 2.01 4.38
C THR A 23 -0.87 2.57 3.74
N ILE A 24 -0.16 1.78 2.92
CA ILE A 24 1.05 2.26 2.23
C ILE A 24 0.70 3.34 1.19
N CYS A 25 -0.41 3.18 0.47
CA CYS A 25 -0.89 4.16 -0.49
C CYS A 25 -1.14 5.52 0.19
N GLY A 26 -1.80 5.54 1.35
CA GLY A 26 -2.05 6.78 2.11
C GLY A 26 -0.79 7.55 2.50
N PHE A 27 0.31 6.85 2.83
CA PHE A 27 1.60 7.50 3.08
C PHE A 27 2.28 7.98 1.79
N ALA A 28 2.21 7.17 0.73
CA ALA A 28 2.85 7.46 -0.55
C ALA A 28 2.12 8.56 -1.35
N ASP A 29 0.87 8.86 -0.99
CA ASP A 29 -0.02 9.76 -1.72
C ASP A 29 0.39 11.25 -1.56
N THR A 30 1.30 11.68 -2.43
CA THR A 30 1.71 13.08 -2.54
C THR A 30 1.46 13.60 -3.96
N PRO A 31 1.35 14.92 -4.17
CA PRO A 31 1.22 15.49 -5.50
C PRO A 31 2.32 15.04 -6.47
N PHE A 32 3.55 14.87 -5.96
CA PHE A 32 4.68 14.37 -6.74
C PHE A 32 4.49 12.89 -7.10
N THR A 33 4.13 12.04 -6.13
CA THR A 33 3.91 10.61 -6.42
C THR A 33 2.78 10.43 -7.42
N ARG A 34 1.67 11.19 -7.30
CA ARG A 34 0.56 11.16 -8.26
C ARG A 34 0.97 11.54 -9.68
N SER A 35 1.89 12.50 -9.83
CA SER A 35 2.35 12.91 -11.17
C SER A 35 3.35 11.92 -11.78
N THR A 36 4.15 11.25 -10.95
CA THR A 36 5.18 10.30 -11.43
C THR A 36 4.72 8.85 -11.52
N SER A 37 3.57 8.52 -10.95
CA SER A 37 3.07 7.14 -10.86
C SER A 37 1.60 7.08 -11.31
N PRO A 38 1.34 6.94 -12.62
CA PRO A 38 -0.02 6.83 -13.16
C PRO A 38 -0.83 5.71 -12.50
N GLU A 39 -0.15 4.61 -12.14
CA GLU A 39 -0.73 3.44 -11.46
C GLU A 39 -1.38 3.77 -10.11
N MET A 40 -1.03 4.89 -9.46
CA MET A 40 -1.68 5.28 -8.20
C MET A 40 -3.17 5.56 -8.38
N HIS A 41 -3.59 6.10 -9.52
CA HIS A 41 -5.01 6.38 -9.74
C HIS A 41 -5.83 5.08 -9.76
N ASP A 42 -5.34 4.10 -10.52
CA ASP A 42 -5.98 2.80 -10.66
C ASP A 42 -5.94 2.01 -9.35
N LEU A 43 -4.81 2.05 -8.62
CA LEU A 43 -4.67 1.46 -7.30
C LEU A 43 -5.70 2.02 -6.32
N ILE A 44 -5.84 3.34 -6.24
CA ILE A 44 -6.80 3.99 -5.33
C ILE A 44 -8.24 3.61 -5.71
N ALA A 45 -8.56 3.60 -7.00
CA ALA A 45 -9.88 3.22 -7.49
C ALA A 45 -10.20 1.75 -7.14
N HIS A 46 -9.25 0.83 -7.37
CA HIS A 46 -9.41 -0.57 -7.03
C HIS A 46 -9.57 -0.80 -5.53
N LEU A 47 -8.72 -0.17 -4.71
CA LEU A 47 -8.79 -0.30 -3.25
C LEU A 47 -10.11 0.23 -2.67
N ARG A 48 -10.63 1.34 -3.20
CA ARG A 48 -11.96 1.85 -2.83
C ARG A 48 -13.07 0.87 -3.23
N HIS A 49 -12.96 0.27 -4.41
CA HIS A 49 -13.93 -0.72 -4.87
C HIS A 49 -13.97 -1.96 -3.95
N VAL A 50 -12.81 -2.53 -3.59
CA VAL A 50 -12.75 -3.79 -2.83
C VAL A 50 -12.90 -3.61 -1.31
N LEU A 51 -12.47 -2.48 -0.75
CA LEU A 51 -12.58 -2.19 0.69
C LEU A 51 -13.83 -1.40 1.06
N GLY A 52 -14.42 -0.69 0.09
CA GLY A 52 -15.37 0.40 0.31
C GLY A 52 -14.68 1.70 0.72
N ASP A 53 -15.30 2.83 0.37
CA ASP A 53 -14.71 4.17 0.55
C ASP A 53 -14.31 4.46 2.00
N ARG A 54 -15.19 4.19 2.97
CA ARG A 54 -14.92 4.47 4.38
C ARG A 54 -13.72 3.68 4.92
N THR A 55 -13.62 2.41 4.57
CA THR A 55 -12.53 1.54 5.02
C THR A 55 -11.22 1.99 4.41
N TYR A 56 -11.24 2.29 3.10
CA TYR A 56 -10.09 2.84 2.40
C TYR A 56 -9.61 4.15 3.03
N GLU A 57 -10.52 5.11 3.26
CA GLU A 57 -10.17 6.42 3.83
C GLU A 57 -9.57 6.29 5.24
N SER A 58 -10.12 5.41 6.08
CA SER A 58 -9.56 5.15 7.41
C SER A 58 -8.14 4.60 7.36
N LEU A 59 -7.87 3.65 6.45
CA LEU A 59 -6.55 3.02 6.30
C LEU A 59 -5.55 3.98 5.65
N ALA A 60 -5.98 4.74 4.65
CA ALA A 60 -5.15 5.74 4.01
C ALA A 60 -4.77 6.86 4.99
N ARG A 61 -5.74 7.33 5.81
CA ARG A 61 -5.48 8.31 6.87
C ARG A 61 -4.50 7.77 7.90
N GLN A 62 -4.61 6.50 8.28
CA GLN A 62 -3.62 5.87 9.16
C GLN A 62 -2.21 5.97 8.54
N GLY A 63 -2.06 5.59 7.27
CA GLY A 63 -0.79 5.70 6.55
C GLY A 63 -0.24 7.12 6.49
N GLU A 64 -1.08 8.09 6.17
CA GLU A 64 -0.74 9.53 6.09
C GLU A 64 -0.15 10.06 7.42
N THR A 65 -0.62 9.54 8.56
CA THR A 65 -0.14 9.94 9.89
C THR A 65 1.16 9.27 10.34
N MET A 66 1.67 8.28 9.58
CA MET A 66 2.88 7.55 9.96
C MET A 66 4.13 8.40 9.74
N THR A 67 5.11 8.22 10.63
CA THR A 67 6.45 8.79 10.42
C THR A 67 7.18 7.98 9.34
N PRO A 68 8.18 8.55 8.65
CA PRO A 68 8.98 7.80 7.68
C PRO A 68 9.60 6.52 8.25
N GLY A 69 10.06 6.55 9.51
CA GLY A 69 10.61 5.38 10.20
C GLY A 69 9.55 4.30 10.46
N ALA A 70 8.35 4.70 10.91
CA ALA A 70 7.25 3.76 11.10
C ALA A 70 6.79 3.15 9.77
N THR A 71 6.75 3.94 8.69
CA THR A 71 6.39 3.44 7.36
C THR A 71 7.42 2.48 6.81
N ALA A 72 8.72 2.75 7.02
CA ALA A 72 9.78 1.84 6.60
C ALA A 72 9.67 0.49 7.33
N ALA A 73 9.48 0.51 8.65
CA ALA A 73 9.27 -0.70 9.44
C ALA A 73 8.04 -1.48 8.96
N TYR A 74 6.91 -0.79 8.81
CA TYR A 74 5.67 -1.39 8.32
C TYR A 74 5.84 -2.00 6.92
N ALA A 75 6.49 -1.31 5.99
CA ALA A 75 6.75 -1.82 4.65
C ALA A 75 7.61 -3.10 4.67
N CYS A 76 8.67 -3.13 5.50
CA CYS A 76 9.48 -4.33 5.69
C CYS A 76 8.64 -5.50 6.24
N ASP A 77 7.83 -5.25 7.28
CA ASP A 77 6.95 -6.27 7.85
C ASP A 77 5.98 -6.84 6.82
N GLN A 78 5.39 -5.99 5.96
CA GLN A 78 4.48 -6.43 4.91
C GLN A 78 5.18 -7.27 3.83
N ILE A 79 6.43 -6.93 3.49
CA ILE A 79 7.25 -7.72 2.56
C ILE A 79 7.56 -9.10 3.15
N ASP A 80 7.97 -9.14 4.41
CA ASP A 80 8.33 -10.39 5.07
C ASP A 80 7.14 -11.30 5.28
N GLN A 81 5.96 -10.75 5.61
CA GLN A 81 4.71 -11.51 5.65
C GLN A 81 4.34 -12.09 4.27
N ALA A 82 4.39 -11.27 3.21
CA ALA A 82 4.11 -11.75 1.86
C ALA A 82 5.08 -12.86 1.40
N ARG A 83 6.37 -12.76 1.77
CA ARG A 83 7.37 -13.81 1.52
C ARG A 83 7.07 -15.07 2.31
N ALA A 84 6.68 -14.95 3.58
CA ALA A 84 6.33 -16.09 4.41
C ALA A 84 5.10 -16.83 3.88
N GLU A 85 4.06 -16.10 3.45
CA GLU A 85 2.87 -16.65 2.80
C GLU A 85 3.24 -17.38 1.51
N LEU A 86 4.06 -16.79 0.64
CA LEU A 86 4.54 -17.42 -0.60
C LEU A 86 5.30 -18.72 -0.31
N ASN A 87 6.23 -18.70 0.64
CA ASN A 87 7.01 -19.88 1.02
C ASN A 87 6.15 -20.99 1.65
N ALA A 88 5.04 -20.65 2.29
CA ALA A 88 4.11 -21.64 2.84
C ALA A 88 3.31 -22.35 1.75
N VAL A 89 2.97 -21.66 0.64
CA VAL A 89 2.27 -22.25 -0.52
C VAL A 89 3.18 -23.15 -1.36
N LEU A 90 4.48 -22.86 -1.40
CA LEU A 90 5.48 -23.62 -2.16
C LEU A 90 5.98 -24.89 -1.45
N LYS A 91 5.53 -25.16 -0.22
CA LYS A 91 5.83 -26.39 0.52
C LYS A 91 4.79 -27.46 0.26
#